data_AF-A0A1U7LME3-F1
#
_entry.id   AF-A0A1U7LME3-F1
#
_cell.length_a   1.000
_cell.length_b   1.000
_cell.length_c   1.000
_cell.angle_alpha   90.00
_cell.angle_beta   90.00
_cell.angle_gamma   90.00
#
_symmetry.space_group_name_H-M   'P 1'
#
loop_
_entity.id
_entity.type
_entity.pdbx_description
1 polymer ?
#
loop_
_entity_poly.entity_id
_entity_poly.type
_entity_poly.pdbx_seq_one_letter_code
_entity_poly.pdbx_strand_id
1 'polypeptide(L)'
;MAHGLGLHRDPTNIHGIEEIEFEHRRRLWLLVLTIDVHFSWLEGLPLHVVPAETDTLAPTYSPHVDGDTDTARKHFKHMILLYHLMHVWASIHQSTRALQPPVYEMIRHTQHFIWEISSTAAQSLKIDENEPDACILWEACEIEFSICRAQLTLHLSHISTHLESKQLAFNAAIRSLRCLLIINGHRRNDLARFKWRAYFWIVREAMIATLLSALLVTSEKLPEEKEVWELIHRAHENLCLKEVKRHLGRDIGILDVIERLRFDRLLNQDLIKDIQWEWVRSFQ
;
A
#
# COMPACT_ATOMS: atom_id res chain seq x y z
N MET A 1 -18.91 -13.03 -14.34
CA MET A 1 -18.45 -13.00 -15.75
C MET A 1 -17.04 -13.57 -15.90
N ALA A 2 -16.02 -13.01 -15.23
CA ALA A 2 -14.63 -13.50 -15.31
C ALA A 2 -14.46 -15.01 -15.04
N HIS A 3 -15.11 -15.53 -13.99
CA HIS A 3 -15.13 -16.98 -13.70
C HIS A 3 -15.73 -17.80 -14.85
N GLY A 4 -16.82 -17.34 -15.46
CA GLY A 4 -17.46 -18.02 -16.60
C GLY A 4 -16.62 -18.01 -17.88
N LEU A 5 -15.71 -17.04 -18.03
CA LEU A 5 -14.72 -17.00 -19.11
C LEU A 5 -13.45 -17.84 -18.82
N GLY A 6 -13.37 -18.44 -17.63
CA GLY A 6 -12.22 -19.24 -17.22
C GLY A 6 -10.96 -18.44 -16.91
N LEU A 7 -11.06 -17.13 -16.67
CA LEU A 7 -9.86 -16.27 -16.47
C LEU A 7 -9.08 -16.59 -15.19
N HIS A 8 -9.71 -17.26 -14.22
CA HIS A 8 -9.08 -17.73 -12.98
C HIS A 8 -8.26 -19.01 -13.18
N ARG A 9 -8.34 -19.61 -14.38
CA ARG A 9 -7.57 -20.79 -14.77
C ARG A 9 -6.39 -20.41 -15.63
N ASP A 10 -5.21 -20.95 -15.32
CA ASP A 10 -4.04 -20.71 -16.13
C ASP A 10 -4.27 -21.24 -17.55
N PRO A 11 -4.10 -20.39 -18.57
CA PRO A 11 -4.48 -20.74 -19.93
C PRO A 11 -3.53 -21.76 -20.56
N THR A 12 -2.36 -22.04 -19.97
CA THR A 12 -1.47 -23.13 -20.43
C THR A 12 -2.11 -24.51 -20.30
N ASN A 13 -3.13 -24.64 -19.45
CA ASN A 13 -3.91 -25.87 -19.27
C ASN A 13 -5.08 -25.99 -20.27
N ILE A 14 -5.27 -25.00 -21.15
CA ILE A 14 -6.37 -24.96 -22.11
C ILE A 14 -5.82 -25.27 -23.51
N HIS A 15 -6.27 -26.37 -24.10
CA HIS A 15 -5.85 -26.77 -25.44
C HIS A 15 -6.40 -25.85 -26.53
N GLY A 16 -5.57 -25.57 -27.54
CA GLY A 16 -5.97 -24.84 -28.75
C GLY A 16 -5.91 -23.32 -28.65
N ILE A 17 -5.31 -22.77 -27.58
CA ILE A 17 -5.11 -21.34 -27.38
C ILE A 17 -3.63 -21.00 -27.66
N GLU A 18 -3.39 -19.86 -28.32
CA GLU A 18 -2.05 -19.37 -28.63
C GLU A 18 -1.37 -18.71 -27.42
N GLU A 19 -0.04 -18.72 -27.37
CA GLU A 19 0.74 -18.12 -26.27
C GLU A 19 0.43 -16.63 -26.07
N ILE A 20 0.17 -15.90 -27.14
CA ILE A 20 -0.22 -14.48 -27.05
C ILE A 20 -1.54 -14.32 -26.28
N GLU A 21 -2.50 -15.22 -26.49
CA GLU A 21 -3.77 -15.19 -25.76
C GLU A 21 -3.59 -15.59 -24.29
N PHE A 22 -2.62 -16.46 -23.96
CA PHE A 22 -2.28 -16.76 -22.57
C PHE A 22 -1.96 -15.47 -21.80
N GLU A 23 -1.11 -14.66 -22.40
CA GLU A 23 -0.62 -13.42 -21.84
C GLU A 23 -1.71 -12.35 -21.69
N HIS A 24 -2.67 -12.29 -22.62
CA HIS A 24 -3.86 -11.45 -22.49
C HIS A 24 -4.76 -11.91 -21.34
N ARG A 25 -4.99 -13.23 -21.20
CA ARG A 25 -5.84 -13.79 -20.14
C ARG A 25 -5.24 -13.56 -18.75
N ARG A 26 -3.93 -13.77 -18.58
CA ARG A 26 -3.23 -13.48 -17.30
C ARG A 26 -3.30 -12.00 -16.92
N ARG A 27 -3.12 -11.09 -17.88
CA ARG A 27 -3.25 -9.62 -17.67
C ARG A 27 -4.69 -9.22 -17.30
N LEU A 28 -5.69 -9.81 -17.96
CA LEU A 28 -7.10 -9.58 -17.62
C LEU A 28 -7.43 -10.12 -16.22
N TRP A 29 -6.89 -11.27 -15.84
CA TRP A 29 -7.06 -11.82 -14.50
C TRP A 29 -6.44 -10.94 -13.42
N LEU A 30 -5.23 -10.41 -13.65
CA LEU A 30 -4.61 -9.43 -12.76
C LEU A 30 -5.51 -8.21 -12.56
N LEU A 31 -6.14 -7.69 -13.62
CA LEU A 31 -7.08 -6.57 -13.49
C LEU A 31 -8.29 -6.95 -12.61
N VAL A 32 -8.86 -8.14 -12.80
CA VAL A 32 -9.97 -8.66 -11.97
C VAL A 32 -9.55 -8.75 -10.51
N LEU A 33 -8.40 -9.36 -10.23
CA LEU A 33 -7.85 -9.49 -8.88
C LEU A 33 -7.62 -8.13 -8.24
N THR A 34 -7.02 -7.19 -8.98
CA THR A 34 -6.75 -5.83 -8.51
C THR A 34 -8.05 -5.13 -8.12
N ILE A 35 -9.07 -5.20 -8.97
CA ILE A 35 -10.39 -4.60 -8.69
C ILE A 35 -11.01 -5.22 -7.44
N ASP A 36 -11.10 -6.55 -7.37
CA ASP A 36 -11.72 -7.24 -6.23
C ASP A 36 -11.04 -6.87 -4.91
N VAL A 37 -9.71 -6.99 -4.86
CA VAL A 37 -8.93 -6.66 -3.66
C VAL A 37 -9.15 -5.19 -3.24
N HIS A 38 -9.02 -4.24 -4.15
CA HIS A 38 -9.16 -2.82 -3.81
C HIS A 38 -10.57 -2.47 -3.33
N PHE A 39 -11.61 -2.96 -4.01
CA PHE A 39 -12.99 -2.69 -3.62
C PHE A 39 -13.36 -3.37 -2.30
N SER A 40 -12.92 -4.60 -2.06
CA SER A 40 -13.13 -5.29 -0.78
C SER A 40 -12.47 -4.54 0.38
N TRP A 41 -11.27 -3.98 0.17
CA TRP A 41 -10.63 -3.12 1.16
C TRP A 41 -11.36 -1.80 1.39
N LEU A 42 -11.83 -1.15 0.31
CA LEU A 42 -12.49 0.15 0.38
C LEU A 42 -13.86 0.07 1.07
N GLU A 43 -14.71 -0.83 0.59
CA GLU A 43 -16.09 -1.02 1.07
C GLU A 43 -16.14 -1.88 2.33
N GLY A 44 -15.01 -2.48 2.69
CA GLY A 44 -14.95 -3.41 3.78
C GLY A 44 -15.84 -4.63 3.54
N LEU A 45 -15.78 -5.21 2.34
CA LEU A 45 -16.51 -6.42 1.94
C LEU A 45 -15.57 -7.62 1.92
N PRO A 46 -16.09 -8.87 2.00
CA PRO A 46 -15.29 -10.06 1.68
C PRO A 46 -14.69 -9.98 0.27
N LEU A 47 -13.62 -10.75 0.02
CA LEU A 47 -13.12 -10.95 -1.34
C LEU A 47 -14.07 -11.87 -2.11
N HIS A 48 -14.27 -11.59 -3.39
CA HIS A 48 -14.97 -12.50 -4.29
C HIS A 48 -14.00 -13.49 -4.94
N VAL A 49 -12.73 -13.13 -5.07
CA VAL A 49 -11.67 -14.00 -5.55
C VAL A 49 -11.04 -14.72 -4.36
N VAL A 50 -11.26 -16.02 -4.29
CA VAL A 50 -10.65 -16.88 -3.28
C VAL A 50 -9.35 -17.46 -3.85
N PRO A 51 -8.18 -17.20 -3.26
CA PRO A 51 -6.90 -17.65 -3.82
C PRO A 51 -6.83 -19.17 -4.10
N ALA A 52 -7.45 -19.98 -3.23
CA ALA A 52 -7.51 -21.43 -3.37
C ALA A 52 -8.31 -21.93 -4.60
N GLU A 53 -9.13 -21.06 -5.20
CA GLU A 53 -9.95 -21.38 -6.39
C GLU A 53 -9.28 -20.93 -7.70
N THR A 54 -8.06 -20.40 -7.61
CA THR A 54 -7.35 -19.78 -8.73
C THR A 54 -6.01 -20.47 -8.94
N ASP A 55 -5.65 -20.75 -10.19
CA ASP A 55 -4.35 -21.33 -10.54
C ASP A 55 -3.61 -20.52 -11.61
N THR A 56 -4.17 -19.37 -12.02
CA THR A 56 -3.58 -18.46 -13.00
C THR A 56 -2.21 -17.97 -12.54
N LEU A 57 -1.19 -18.12 -13.38
CA LEU A 57 0.15 -17.63 -13.10
C LEU A 57 0.27 -16.13 -13.35
N ALA A 58 1.34 -15.52 -12.82
CA ALA A 58 1.69 -14.16 -13.14
C ALA A 58 1.90 -14.01 -14.67
N PRO A 59 1.56 -12.85 -15.26
CA PRO A 59 1.92 -12.55 -16.64
C PRO A 59 3.42 -12.77 -16.90
N THR A 60 3.81 -13.00 -18.15
CA THR A 60 5.22 -13.05 -18.55
C THR A 60 5.54 -11.96 -19.58
N TYR A 61 6.79 -11.51 -19.56
CA TYR A 61 7.24 -10.44 -20.45
C TYR A 61 7.43 -11.01 -21.85
N SER A 62 6.80 -10.37 -22.84
CA SER A 62 6.97 -10.68 -24.24
C SER A 62 7.39 -9.42 -24.99
N PRO A 63 8.61 -9.35 -25.57
CA PRO A 63 9.03 -8.20 -26.37
C PRO A 63 8.09 -7.89 -27.54
N HIS A 64 7.37 -8.90 -28.04
CA HIS A 64 6.40 -8.74 -29.11
C HIS A 64 5.12 -8.01 -28.64
N VAL A 65 4.69 -8.23 -27.40
CA VAL A 65 3.46 -7.65 -26.83
C VAL A 65 3.76 -6.36 -26.08
N ASP A 66 4.79 -6.38 -25.23
CA ASP A 66 5.11 -5.30 -24.31
C ASP A 66 6.08 -4.28 -24.93
N GLY A 67 6.79 -4.66 -26.02
CA GLY A 67 7.83 -3.86 -26.67
C GLY A 67 9.22 -4.13 -26.09
N ASP A 68 10.27 -3.99 -26.89
CA ASP A 68 11.65 -4.38 -26.55
C ASP A 68 12.52 -3.23 -25.97
N THR A 69 11.91 -2.25 -25.32
CA THR A 69 12.63 -1.11 -24.71
C THR A 69 12.83 -1.31 -23.21
N ASP A 70 13.82 -0.63 -22.63
CA ASP A 70 14.02 -0.63 -21.18
C ASP A 70 12.80 -0.06 -20.44
N THR A 71 12.13 0.94 -21.03
CA THR A 71 10.87 1.51 -20.52
C THR A 71 9.77 0.46 -20.46
N ALA A 72 9.58 -0.32 -21.53
CA ALA A 72 8.62 -1.42 -21.55
C ALA A 72 8.91 -2.47 -20.47
N ARG A 73 10.19 -2.83 -20.28
CA ARG A 73 10.61 -3.76 -19.22
C ARG A 73 10.33 -3.22 -17.83
N LYS A 74 10.51 -1.91 -17.58
CA LYS A 74 10.17 -1.26 -16.30
C LYS A 74 8.67 -1.29 -16.01
N HIS A 75 7.83 -0.94 -16.99
CA HIS A 75 6.38 -1.06 -16.85
C HIS A 75 5.93 -2.49 -16.59
N PHE A 76 6.55 -3.46 -17.27
CA PHE A 76 6.22 -4.86 -17.04
C PHE A 76 6.62 -5.33 -15.63
N LYS A 77 7.77 -4.87 -15.11
CA LYS A 77 8.17 -5.15 -13.71
C LYS A 77 7.15 -4.63 -12.70
N HIS A 78 6.60 -3.43 -12.92
CA HIS A 78 5.49 -2.91 -12.12
C HIS A 78 4.32 -3.89 -12.10
N MET A 79 3.90 -4.41 -13.26
CA MET A 79 2.78 -5.35 -13.37
C MET A 79 3.00 -6.64 -12.57
N ILE A 80 4.21 -7.20 -12.61
CA ILE A 80 4.58 -8.40 -11.84
C ILE A 80 4.54 -8.11 -10.34
N LEU A 81 5.12 -6.99 -9.90
CA LEU A 81 5.11 -6.61 -8.49
C LEU A 81 3.68 -6.38 -7.99
N LEU A 82 2.84 -5.73 -8.80
CA LEU A 82 1.44 -5.52 -8.49
C LEU A 82 0.69 -6.85 -8.34
N TYR A 83 0.93 -7.82 -9.22
CA TYR A 83 0.34 -9.17 -9.12
C TYR A 83 0.65 -9.82 -7.77
N HIS A 84 1.93 -9.86 -7.37
CA HIS A 84 2.32 -10.46 -6.10
C HIS A 84 1.77 -9.68 -4.89
N LEU A 85 1.74 -8.35 -4.96
CA LEU A 85 1.16 -7.52 -3.90
C LEU A 85 -0.32 -7.74 -3.71
N MET A 86 -1.09 -7.91 -4.79
CA MET A 86 -2.53 -8.15 -4.68
C MET A 86 -2.84 -9.47 -3.96
N HIS A 87 -2.03 -10.51 -4.15
CA HIS A 87 -2.16 -11.76 -3.39
C HIS A 87 -1.83 -11.58 -1.91
N VAL A 88 -0.77 -10.83 -1.59
CA VAL A 88 -0.44 -10.50 -0.20
C VAL A 88 -1.55 -9.70 0.46
N TRP A 89 -2.06 -8.67 -0.23
CA TRP A 89 -3.17 -7.86 0.26
C TRP A 89 -4.45 -8.65 0.45
N ALA A 90 -4.75 -9.59 -0.46
CA ALA A 90 -5.87 -10.50 -0.33
C ALA A 90 -5.75 -11.36 0.95
N SER A 91 -4.57 -11.92 1.18
CA SER A 91 -4.28 -12.74 2.38
C SER A 91 -4.41 -11.94 3.68
N ILE A 92 -3.86 -10.72 3.71
CA ILE A 92 -3.99 -9.81 4.87
C ILE A 92 -5.46 -9.47 5.12
N HIS A 93 -6.22 -9.16 4.07
CA HIS A 93 -7.64 -8.83 4.18
C HIS A 93 -8.46 -9.98 4.77
N GLN A 94 -8.22 -11.21 4.31
CA GLN A 94 -8.87 -12.39 4.84
C GLN A 94 -8.49 -12.63 6.30
N SER A 95 -7.21 -12.48 6.64
CA SER A 95 -6.70 -12.70 8.00
C SER A 95 -7.24 -11.66 8.99
N THR A 96 -7.27 -10.39 8.61
CA THR A 96 -7.80 -9.29 9.46
C THR A 96 -9.31 -9.37 9.69
N ARG A 97 -10.02 -10.15 8.86
CA ARG A 97 -11.47 -10.36 8.94
C ARG A 97 -11.86 -11.76 9.40
N ALA A 98 -10.88 -12.59 9.73
CA ALA A 98 -11.14 -13.91 10.26
C ALA A 98 -11.82 -13.80 11.64
N LEU A 99 -12.69 -14.75 11.95
CA LEU A 99 -13.37 -14.84 13.25
C LEU A 99 -12.38 -14.95 14.41
N GLN A 100 -11.22 -15.57 14.14
CA GLN A 100 -10.11 -15.67 15.08
C GLN A 100 -8.95 -14.84 14.56
N PRO A 101 -8.38 -13.94 15.37
CA PRO A 101 -7.18 -13.21 14.98
C PRO A 101 -6.05 -14.18 14.60
N PRO A 102 -5.26 -13.86 13.55
CA PRO A 102 -4.11 -14.66 13.19
C PRO A 102 -3.10 -14.70 14.33
N VAL A 103 -2.51 -15.87 14.57
CA VAL A 103 -1.38 -15.99 15.50
C VAL A 103 -0.18 -15.23 14.94
N TYR A 104 0.68 -14.71 15.81
CA TYR A 104 1.82 -13.90 15.40
C TYR A 104 2.76 -14.60 14.42
N GLU A 105 2.83 -15.94 14.44
CA GLU A 105 3.61 -16.69 13.45
C GLU A 105 3.12 -16.48 12.01
N MET A 106 1.80 -16.41 11.81
CA MET A 106 1.22 -16.15 10.49
C MET A 106 1.52 -14.71 10.03
N ILE A 107 1.60 -13.77 10.97
CA ILE A 107 2.03 -12.39 10.71
C ILE A 107 3.47 -12.39 10.20
N ARG A 108 4.39 -13.08 10.88
CA ARG A 108 5.79 -13.18 10.46
C ARG A 108 5.95 -13.85 9.09
N HIS A 109 5.19 -14.92 8.85
CA HIS A 109 5.19 -15.59 7.56
C HIS A 109 4.73 -14.65 6.42
N THR A 110 3.64 -13.90 6.65
CA THR A 110 3.15 -12.91 5.67
C THR A 110 4.16 -11.77 5.46
N GLN A 111 4.82 -11.32 6.53
CA GLN A 111 5.86 -10.29 6.45
C GLN A 111 7.08 -10.75 5.64
N HIS A 112 7.43 -12.04 5.66
CA HIS A 112 8.48 -12.58 4.82
C HIS A 112 8.19 -12.37 3.33
N PHE A 113 6.97 -12.68 2.88
CA PHE A 113 6.57 -12.42 1.48
C PHE A 113 6.59 -10.94 1.12
N ILE A 114 6.15 -10.06 2.05
CA ILE A 114 6.26 -8.60 1.83
C ILE A 114 7.73 -8.20 1.65
N TRP A 115 8.64 -8.76 2.45
CA TRP A 115 10.07 -8.48 2.35
C TRP A 115 10.68 -8.95 1.04
N GLU A 116 10.30 -10.13 0.54
CA GLU A 116 10.75 -10.64 -0.77
C GLU A 116 10.32 -9.67 -1.89
N ILE A 117 9.04 -9.29 -1.91
CA ILE A 117 8.51 -8.32 -2.88
C ILE A 117 9.24 -6.98 -2.77
N SER A 118 9.41 -6.46 -1.54
CA SER A 118 10.10 -5.19 -1.30
C SER A 118 11.55 -5.23 -1.77
N SER A 119 12.23 -6.37 -1.62
CA SER A 119 13.61 -6.55 -2.07
C SER A 119 13.70 -6.58 -3.59
N THR A 120 12.77 -7.27 -4.25
CA THR A 120 12.66 -7.26 -5.71
C THR A 120 12.33 -5.87 -6.24
N ALA A 121 11.39 -5.15 -5.60
CA ALA A 121 11.01 -3.79 -5.97
C ALA A 121 12.20 -2.83 -5.88
N ALA A 122 12.98 -2.89 -4.80
CA ALA A 122 14.16 -2.04 -4.61
C ALA A 122 15.22 -2.21 -5.71
N GLN A 123 15.32 -3.40 -6.31
CA GLN A 123 16.26 -3.68 -7.40
C GLN A 123 15.71 -3.32 -8.78
N SER A 124 14.39 -3.40 -8.96
CA SER A 124 13.76 -3.42 -10.28
C SER A 124 12.94 -2.17 -10.62
N LEU A 125 12.42 -1.48 -9.61
CA LEU A 125 11.54 -0.31 -9.74
C LEU A 125 11.85 0.70 -8.60
N LYS A 126 13.09 1.18 -8.57
CA LYS A 126 13.55 2.16 -7.58
C LYS A 126 12.86 3.51 -7.82
N ILE A 127 12.43 4.15 -6.73
CA ILE A 127 11.97 5.54 -6.78
C ILE A 127 13.15 6.45 -7.10
N ASP A 128 13.10 7.09 -8.26
CA ASP A 128 14.02 8.15 -8.69
C ASP A 128 13.18 9.36 -9.11
N GLU A 129 13.24 10.44 -8.32
CA GLU A 129 12.48 11.67 -8.61
C GLU A 129 12.84 12.28 -9.98
N ASN A 130 14.05 11.99 -10.45
CA ASN A 130 14.56 12.47 -11.74
C ASN A 130 14.21 11.56 -12.92
N GLU A 131 13.50 10.44 -12.71
CA GLU A 131 13.08 9.52 -13.76
C GLU A 131 12.30 10.28 -14.85
N PRO A 132 12.82 10.40 -16.09
CA PRO A 132 12.17 11.19 -17.13
C PRO A 132 10.71 10.78 -17.37
N ASP A 133 10.40 9.50 -17.26
CA ASP A 133 9.03 9.00 -17.40
C ASP A 133 8.23 9.14 -16.10
N ALA A 134 7.29 10.09 -16.08
CA ALA A 134 6.39 10.30 -14.95
C ALA A 134 5.53 9.06 -14.62
N CYS A 135 5.25 8.19 -15.59
CA CYS A 135 4.52 6.94 -15.36
C CYS A 135 5.35 5.95 -14.56
N ILE A 136 6.63 5.79 -14.88
CA ILE A 136 7.55 4.91 -14.13
C ILE A 136 7.73 5.44 -12.70
N LEU A 137 7.90 6.76 -12.51
CA LEU A 137 7.97 7.34 -11.17
C LEU A 137 6.69 7.07 -10.37
N TRP A 138 5.51 7.24 -11.00
CA TRP A 138 4.23 6.94 -10.36
C TRP A 138 4.13 5.46 -9.96
N GLU A 139 4.47 4.55 -10.87
CA GLU A 139 4.47 3.11 -10.64
C GLU A 139 5.40 2.70 -9.50
N ALA A 140 6.60 3.28 -9.43
CA ALA A 140 7.53 3.05 -8.32
C ALA A 140 6.94 3.49 -6.99
N CYS A 141 6.35 4.69 -6.93
CA CYS A 141 5.67 5.19 -5.74
C CYS A 141 4.45 4.34 -5.37
N GLU A 142 3.66 3.88 -6.35
CA GLU A 142 2.48 3.05 -6.12
C GLU A 142 2.86 1.69 -5.50
N ILE A 143 3.91 1.04 -5.99
CA ILE A 143 4.41 -0.22 -5.43
C ILE A 143 4.95 -0.01 -4.02
N GLU A 144 5.73 1.04 -3.79
CA GLU A 144 6.29 1.34 -2.47
C GLU A 144 5.19 1.65 -1.44
N PHE A 145 4.20 2.47 -1.81
CA PHE A 145 3.00 2.69 -0.99
C PHE A 145 2.25 1.39 -0.72
N SER A 146 2.10 0.54 -1.75
CA SER A 146 1.38 -0.73 -1.60
C SER A 146 2.09 -1.69 -0.64
N ILE A 147 3.42 -1.71 -0.65
CA ILE A 147 4.25 -2.45 0.31
C ILE A 147 4.05 -1.87 1.71
N CYS A 148 4.21 -0.55 1.87
CA CYS A 148 4.10 0.09 3.18
C CYS A 148 2.72 -0.10 3.80
N ARG A 149 1.66 -0.02 3.00
CA ARG A 149 0.30 -0.35 3.43
C ARG A 149 0.15 -1.77 3.90
N ALA A 150 0.71 -2.74 3.18
CA ALA A 150 0.68 -4.14 3.59
C ALA A 150 1.32 -4.29 4.97
N GLN A 151 2.50 -3.69 5.17
CA GLN A 151 3.22 -3.73 6.45
C GLN A 151 2.45 -3.04 7.58
N LEU A 152 1.95 -1.83 7.35
CA LEU A 152 1.15 -1.10 8.33
C LEU A 152 -0.07 -1.92 8.75
N THR A 153 -0.83 -2.40 7.78
CA THR A 153 -2.07 -3.14 8.07
C THR A 153 -1.80 -4.46 8.78
N LEU A 154 -0.70 -5.13 8.44
CA LEU A 154 -0.30 -6.38 9.07
C LEU A 154 0.17 -6.21 10.52
N HIS A 155 0.86 -5.10 10.84
CA HIS A 155 1.54 -4.91 12.12
C HIS A 155 0.85 -3.98 13.11
N LEU A 156 -0.08 -3.12 12.67
CA LEU A 156 -0.73 -2.12 13.53
C LEU A 156 -1.42 -2.73 14.76
N SER A 157 -2.10 -3.87 14.64
CA SER A 157 -2.75 -4.56 15.77
C SER A 157 -1.77 -5.15 16.79
N HIS A 158 -0.48 -5.20 16.46
CA HIS A 158 0.57 -5.89 17.23
C HIS A 158 1.66 -4.95 17.76
N ILE A 159 1.55 -3.64 17.54
CA ILE A 159 2.57 -2.65 17.91
C ILE A 159 2.82 -2.57 19.42
N SER A 160 1.82 -2.91 20.24
CA SER A 160 1.91 -2.85 21.70
C SER A 160 2.48 -4.11 22.33
N THR A 161 2.33 -5.25 21.66
CA THR A 161 2.74 -6.56 22.18
C THR A 161 4.06 -7.04 21.59
N HIS A 162 4.43 -6.57 20.39
CA HIS A 162 5.64 -7.02 19.69
C HIS A 162 6.50 -5.85 19.19
N LEU A 163 7.72 -5.75 19.71
CA LEU A 163 8.70 -4.71 19.34
C LEU A 163 9.01 -4.71 17.84
N GLU A 164 9.15 -5.90 17.24
CA GLU A 164 9.39 -6.07 15.81
C GLU A 164 8.25 -5.45 14.97
N SER A 165 6.99 -5.70 15.35
CA SER A 165 5.83 -5.12 14.67
C SER A 165 5.81 -3.60 14.76
N LYS A 166 6.12 -3.05 15.93
CA LYS A 166 6.26 -1.60 16.12
C LYS A 166 7.31 -1.02 15.18
N GLN A 167 8.49 -1.63 15.12
CA GLN A 167 9.59 -1.16 14.27
C GLN A 167 9.24 -1.23 12.78
N LEU A 168 8.64 -2.34 12.34
CA LEU A 168 8.22 -2.52 10.95
C LEU A 168 7.12 -1.53 10.55
N ALA A 169 6.11 -1.35 11.40
CA ALA A 169 5.03 -0.39 11.17
C ALA A 169 5.57 1.05 11.13
N PHE A 170 6.48 1.41 12.04
CA PHE A 170 7.10 2.74 12.05
C PHE A 170 7.93 2.98 10.78
N ASN A 171 8.78 2.03 10.40
CA ASN A 171 9.58 2.12 9.17
C ASN A 171 8.69 2.27 7.92
N ALA A 172 7.60 1.50 7.84
CA ALA A 172 6.62 1.61 6.78
C ALA A 172 5.95 2.99 6.77
N ALA A 173 5.55 3.52 7.92
CA ALA A 173 4.98 4.86 8.02
C ALA A 173 5.95 5.93 7.48
N ILE A 174 7.22 5.91 7.88
CA ILE A 174 8.23 6.86 7.39
C ILE A 174 8.39 6.77 5.87
N ARG A 175 8.43 5.56 5.31
CA ARG A 175 8.52 5.33 3.86
C ARG A 175 7.27 5.85 3.13
N SER A 176 6.06 5.59 3.64
CA SER A 176 4.81 6.14 3.09
C SER A 176 4.82 7.67 3.08
N LEU A 177 5.26 8.32 4.16
CA LEU A 177 5.33 9.78 4.22
C LEU A 177 6.32 10.36 3.20
N ARG A 178 7.49 9.73 3.04
CA ARG A 178 8.47 10.13 2.00
C ARG A 178 7.85 10.03 0.61
N CYS A 179 7.16 8.94 0.30
CA CYS A 179 6.48 8.78 -0.99
C CYS A 179 5.37 9.81 -1.21
N LEU A 180 4.61 10.18 -0.16
CA LEU A 180 3.60 11.24 -0.26
C LEU A 180 4.24 12.57 -0.70
N LEU A 181 5.38 12.90 -0.11
CA LEU A 181 6.10 14.14 -0.42
C LEU A 181 6.69 14.14 -1.83
N ILE A 182 7.10 12.98 -2.34
CA ILE A 182 7.54 12.84 -3.73
C ILE A 182 6.37 13.09 -4.69
N ILE A 183 5.23 12.42 -4.47
CA ILE A 183 4.04 12.57 -5.31
C ILE A 183 3.52 14.00 -5.35
N ASN A 184 3.56 14.71 -4.22
CA ASN A 184 3.10 16.10 -4.11
C ASN A 184 4.25 17.13 -4.18
N GLY A 185 5.45 16.70 -4.58
CA GLY A 185 6.64 17.53 -4.65
C GLY A 185 6.73 18.37 -5.92
N HIS A 186 7.95 18.60 -6.39
CA HIS A 186 8.23 19.47 -7.54
C HIS A 186 7.60 18.97 -8.85
N ARG A 187 7.37 17.65 -9.00
CA ARG A 187 6.72 17.03 -10.17
C ARG A 187 5.22 16.77 -10.02
N ARG A 188 4.56 17.38 -9.03
CA ARG A 188 3.13 17.15 -8.76
C ARG A 188 2.22 17.32 -9.99
N ASN A 189 2.58 18.22 -10.91
CA ASN A 189 1.79 18.50 -12.10
C ASN A 189 1.91 17.36 -13.12
N ASP A 190 3.11 16.81 -13.32
CA ASP A 190 3.36 15.65 -14.19
C ASP A 190 2.63 14.41 -13.69
N LEU A 191 2.57 14.26 -12.36
CA LEU A 191 1.93 13.13 -11.69
C LEU A 191 0.42 13.31 -11.52
N ALA A 192 -0.13 14.51 -11.73
CA ALA A 192 -1.54 14.82 -11.52
C ALA A 192 -2.46 13.91 -12.35
N ARG A 193 -2.05 13.56 -13.57
CA ARG A 193 -2.81 12.66 -14.46
C ARG A 193 -2.95 11.23 -13.94
N PHE A 194 -2.14 10.83 -12.95
CA PHE A 194 -2.20 9.51 -12.35
C PHE A 194 -2.95 9.51 -11.02
N LYS A 195 -3.27 10.68 -10.43
CA LYS A 195 -4.02 10.76 -9.17
C LYS A 195 -5.42 10.15 -9.22
N TRP A 196 -6.01 9.91 -10.39
CA TRP A 196 -7.28 9.15 -10.44
C TRP A 196 -7.05 7.66 -10.08
N ARG A 197 -5.86 7.14 -10.37
CA ARG A 197 -5.39 5.81 -9.98
C ARG A 197 -4.89 5.92 -8.55
N ALA A 198 -5.38 5.07 -7.67
CA ALA A 198 -4.83 4.86 -6.33
C ALA A 198 -4.88 6.00 -5.28
N TYR A 199 -5.08 7.25 -5.67
CA TYR A 199 -4.81 8.38 -4.77
C TYR A 199 -5.69 8.42 -3.52
N PHE A 200 -6.96 7.99 -3.60
CA PHE A 200 -7.82 7.96 -2.42
C PHE A 200 -7.25 7.04 -1.31
N TRP A 201 -6.64 5.92 -1.69
CA TRP A 201 -6.09 4.98 -0.73
C TRP A 201 -4.71 5.40 -0.21
N ILE A 202 -3.90 6.04 -1.07
CA ILE A 202 -2.63 6.69 -0.69
C ILE A 202 -2.88 7.77 0.37
N VAL A 203 -3.90 8.61 0.18
CA VAL A 203 -4.21 9.72 1.11
C VAL A 203 -4.59 9.18 2.49
N ARG A 204 -5.44 8.15 2.55
CA ARG A 204 -5.87 7.54 3.82
C ARG A 204 -4.70 6.85 4.53
N GLU A 205 -3.87 6.13 3.79
CA GLU A 205 -2.65 5.51 4.34
C GLU A 205 -1.68 6.55 4.87
N ALA A 206 -1.44 7.63 4.13
CA ALA A 206 -0.53 8.67 4.57
C ALA A 206 -1.02 9.37 5.85
N MET A 207 -2.34 9.51 6.03
CA MET A 207 -2.91 9.97 7.30
C MET A 207 -2.64 8.98 8.45
N ILE A 208 -2.85 7.67 8.24
CA ILE A 208 -2.52 6.63 9.22
C ILE A 208 -1.03 6.68 9.59
N ALA A 209 -0.16 6.75 8.59
CA ALA A 209 1.28 6.85 8.76
C ALA A 209 1.68 8.11 9.54
N THR A 210 1.08 9.26 9.20
CA THR A 210 1.34 10.54 9.90
C THR A 210 0.93 10.45 11.36
N LEU A 211 -0.25 9.89 11.65
CA LEU A 211 -0.73 9.71 13.02
C LEU A 211 0.17 8.75 13.80
N LEU A 212 0.47 7.57 13.25
CA LEU A 212 1.33 6.58 13.90
C LEU A 212 2.70 7.16 14.23
N SER A 213 3.33 7.84 13.26
CA SER A 213 4.63 8.48 13.49
C SER A 213 4.56 9.56 14.56
N ALA A 214 3.52 10.40 14.55
CA ALA A 214 3.34 11.44 15.58
C ALA A 214 3.16 10.82 16.97
N LEU A 215 2.32 9.79 17.11
CA LEU A 215 2.12 9.09 18.38
C LEU A 215 3.42 8.48 18.90
N LEU A 216 4.13 7.72 18.08
CA LEU A 216 5.37 7.04 18.47
C LEU A 216 6.49 8.02 18.86
N VAL A 217 6.68 9.08 18.07
CA VAL A 217 7.72 10.08 18.36
C VAL A 217 7.41 10.80 19.67
N THR A 218 6.14 11.17 19.89
CA THR A 218 5.71 11.79 21.14
C THR A 218 5.85 10.85 22.34
N SER A 219 5.57 9.55 22.18
CA SER A 219 5.63 8.60 23.29
C SER A 219 7.05 8.09 23.61
N GLU A 220 7.94 7.96 22.63
CA GLU A 220 9.17 7.17 22.78
C GLU A 220 10.50 7.94 22.71
N LYS A 221 10.52 9.27 22.62
CA LYS A 221 11.77 10.09 22.57
C LYS A 221 12.84 9.49 21.65
N LEU A 222 12.50 9.41 20.36
CA LEU A 222 13.35 8.78 19.36
C LEU A 222 14.63 9.60 19.06
N PRO A 223 15.77 8.96 18.72
CA PRO A 223 17.02 9.67 18.40
C PRO A 223 16.91 10.63 17.20
N GLU A 224 16.10 10.27 16.19
CA GLU A 224 15.90 11.02 14.96
C GLU A 224 14.63 11.90 15.00
N GLU A 225 14.16 12.25 16.20
CA GLU A 225 12.89 12.95 16.44
C GLU A 225 12.71 14.19 15.55
N LYS A 226 13.76 15.00 15.38
CA LYS A 226 13.66 16.23 14.58
C LYS A 226 13.34 15.96 13.11
N GLU A 227 14.00 14.97 12.51
CA GLU A 227 13.79 14.61 11.09
C GLU A 227 12.41 14.02 10.87
N VAL A 228 11.97 13.17 11.80
CA VAL A 228 10.64 12.57 11.74
C VAL A 228 9.55 13.63 11.91
N TRP A 229 9.74 14.61 12.80
CA TRP A 229 8.79 15.69 12.96
C TRP A 229 8.69 16.61 11.75
N GLU A 230 9.80 16.87 11.05
CA GLU A 230 9.79 17.60 9.79
C GLU A 230 8.98 16.84 8.72
N LEU A 231 9.17 15.52 8.66
CA LEU A 231 8.41 14.66 7.75
C LEU A 231 6.91 14.69 8.06
N ILE A 232 6.55 14.57 9.35
CA ILE A 232 5.16 14.68 9.83
C ILE A 232 4.59 16.07 9.51
N HIS A 233 5.39 17.13 9.67
CA HIS A 233 4.97 18.50 9.39
C HIS A 233 4.57 18.65 7.93
N ARG A 234 5.46 18.30 7.02
CA ARG A 234 5.23 18.40 5.57
C ARG A 234 4.11 17.47 5.11
N ALA A 235 3.99 16.28 5.69
CA ALA A 235 2.90 15.36 5.38
C ALA A 235 1.54 15.92 5.81
N HIS A 236 1.42 16.50 7.01
CA HIS A 236 0.19 17.15 7.47
C HIS A 236 -0.21 18.32 6.58
N GLU A 237 0.73 19.18 6.17
CA GLU A 237 0.45 20.28 5.24
C GLU A 237 -0.15 19.78 3.92
N ASN A 238 0.40 18.69 3.38
CA ASN A 238 -0.13 18.05 2.17
C ASN A 238 -1.52 17.44 2.40
N LEU A 239 -1.73 16.75 3.51
CA LEU A 239 -3.03 16.21 3.90
C LEU A 239 -4.08 17.30 4.11
N CYS A 240 -3.65 18.50 4.48
CA CYS A 240 -4.50 19.66 4.68
C CYS A 240 -4.92 20.38 3.39
N LEU A 241 -4.35 20.04 2.22
CA LEU A 241 -4.78 20.60 0.95
C LEU A 241 -6.24 20.26 0.65
N LYS A 242 -7.01 21.23 0.13
CA LYS A 242 -8.45 21.07 -0.14
C LYS A 242 -8.75 19.87 -1.04
N GLU A 243 -7.92 19.63 -2.05
CA GLU A 243 -8.04 18.49 -2.98
C GLU A 243 -7.71 17.14 -2.34
N VAL A 244 -6.99 17.13 -1.22
CA VAL A 244 -6.62 15.93 -0.47
C VAL A 244 -7.68 15.63 0.59
N LYS A 245 -8.10 16.65 1.35
CA LYS A 245 -9.14 16.54 2.39
C LYS A 245 -10.44 15.90 1.89
N ARG A 246 -10.83 16.14 0.63
CA ARG A 246 -12.03 15.53 0.03
C ARG A 246 -12.00 13.99 0.00
N HIS A 247 -10.82 13.38 0.06
CA HIS A 247 -10.64 11.93 0.04
C HIS A 247 -10.64 11.28 1.43
N LEU A 248 -10.61 12.08 2.51
CA LEU A 248 -10.58 11.56 3.90
C LEU A 248 -11.97 11.23 4.45
N GLY A 249 -13.03 11.82 3.89
CA GLY A 249 -14.41 11.55 4.30
C GLY A 249 -14.62 11.76 5.80
N ARG A 250 -15.04 10.70 6.51
CA ARG A 250 -15.32 10.73 7.95
C ARG A 250 -14.06 10.84 8.82
N ASP A 251 -12.91 10.46 8.27
CA ASP A 251 -11.64 10.43 9.01
C ASP A 251 -10.97 11.83 9.07
N ILE A 252 -11.58 12.87 8.51
CA ILE A 252 -10.99 14.22 8.44
C ILE A 252 -10.63 14.82 9.81
N GLY A 253 -11.38 14.49 10.86
CA GLY A 253 -11.11 14.97 12.22
C GLY A 253 -9.78 14.46 12.81
N ILE A 254 -9.19 13.42 12.22
CA ILE A 254 -7.86 12.92 12.61
C ILE A 254 -6.77 13.94 12.30
N LEU A 255 -6.98 14.83 11.31
CA LEU A 255 -6.03 15.89 11.02
C LEU A 255 -5.89 16.89 12.18
N ASP A 256 -6.96 17.13 12.93
CA ASP A 256 -6.95 18.01 14.11
C ASP A 256 -6.15 17.35 15.24
N VAL A 257 -6.25 16.03 15.38
CA VAL A 257 -5.46 15.26 16.34
C VAL A 257 -3.97 15.31 15.99
N ILE A 258 -3.62 15.07 14.72
CA ILE A 258 -2.24 15.18 14.23
C ILE A 258 -1.72 16.61 14.44
N GLU A 259 -2.54 17.63 14.18
CA GLU A 259 -2.17 19.04 14.39
C GLU A 259 -1.81 19.31 15.85
N ARG A 260 -2.65 18.87 16.79
CA ARG A 260 -2.38 19.02 18.22
C ARG A 260 -1.14 18.25 18.66
N LEU A 261 -0.94 17.01 18.21
CA LEU A 261 0.29 16.25 18.48
C LEU A 261 1.55 16.98 17.97
N ARG A 262 1.44 17.64 16.80
CA ARG A 262 2.54 18.42 16.22
C ARG A 262 2.89 19.66 17.04
N PHE A 263 1.89 20.38 17.54
CA PHE A 263 2.13 21.60 18.32
C PHE A 263 2.48 21.32 19.77
N ASP A 264 1.68 20.49 20.44
CA ASP A 264 1.80 20.24 21.86
C ASP A 264 2.98 19.32 22.17
N ARG A 265 3.37 18.45 21.22
CA ARG A 265 4.40 17.41 21.39
C ARG A 265 4.14 16.54 22.63
N LEU A 266 2.86 16.40 23.00
CA LEU A 266 2.42 15.71 24.21
C LEU A 266 1.25 14.81 23.85
N LEU A 267 1.30 13.58 24.37
CA LEU A 267 0.25 12.61 24.22
C LEU A 267 -0.72 12.77 25.39
N ASN A 268 -1.95 13.15 25.10
CA ASN A 268 -3.04 13.20 26.07
C ASN A 268 -4.12 12.18 25.66
N GLN A 269 -4.59 11.35 26.60
CA GLN A 269 -5.66 10.39 26.35
C GLN A 269 -6.93 11.05 25.79
N ASP A 270 -7.26 12.27 26.24
CA ASP A 270 -8.39 13.04 25.72
C ASP A 270 -8.24 13.42 24.25
N LEU A 271 -7.01 13.43 23.72
CA LEU A 271 -6.75 13.76 22.33
C LEU A 271 -7.07 12.61 21.38
N ILE A 272 -6.90 11.37 21.86
CA ILE A 272 -7.05 10.16 21.03
C ILE A 272 -8.32 9.36 21.35
N LYS A 273 -9.07 9.73 22.39
CA LYS A 273 -10.27 9.01 22.84
C LYS A 273 -11.36 8.86 21.77
N ASP A 274 -11.45 9.84 20.87
CA ASP A 274 -12.46 9.87 19.81
C ASP A 274 -12.03 9.10 18.55
N ILE A 275 -10.78 8.62 18.50
CA ILE A 275 -10.28 7.80 17.40
C ILE A 275 -10.70 6.34 17.65
N GLN A 276 -11.61 5.84 16.80
CA GLN A 276 -12.16 4.49 16.95
C GLN A 276 -11.25 3.36 16.44
N TRP A 277 -9.99 3.65 16.12
CA TRP A 277 -9.04 2.65 15.62
C TRP A 277 -8.44 1.86 16.79
N GLU A 278 -8.57 0.53 16.73
CA GLU A 278 -8.16 -0.37 17.82
C GLU A 278 -6.69 -0.18 18.21
N TRP A 279 -5.78 -0.07 17.23
CA TRP A 279 -4.36 0.12 17.48
C TRP A 279 -4.04 1.47 18.15
N VAL A 280 -4.88 2.49 18.00
CA VAL A 280 -4.67 3.78 18.68
C VAL A 280 -4.91 3.66 20.19
N ARG A 281 -5.78 2.72 20.60
CA ARG A 281 -6.04 2.45 22.02
C ARG A 281 -4.81 1.94 22.76
N SER A 282 -3.80 1.40 22.07
CA SER A 282 -2.57 1.00 22.75
C SER A 282 -1.69 2.16 23.20
N PHE A 283 -2.02 3.39 22.82
CA PHE A 283 -1.38 4.62 23.27
C PHE A 283 -2.17 5.31 24.39
N GLN A 284 -3.28 4.73 24.84
CA GLN A 284 -4.02 5.16 26.04
C GLN A 284 -3.33 4.59 27.28
#